data_AF-A0A6G1SPJ3-F1
#
_entry.id   AF-A0A6G1SPJ3-F1
#
_cell.length_a   1.000
_cell.length_b   1.000
_cell.length_c   1.000
_cell.angle_alpha   90.00
_cell.angle_beta   90.00
_cell.angle_gamma   90.00
#
_symmetry.space_group_name_H-M   'P 1'
#
loop_
_entity.id
_entity.type
_entity.pdbx_description
1 polymer ?
#
loop_
_entity_poly.entity_id
_entity_poly.type
_entity_poly.pdbx_seq_one_letter_code
_entity_poly.pdbx_strand_id
1 'polypeptide(L)'
;DISKERRDGILRAFGRIKQRVLWKYEDSDIADKLPPNVRVSKWLPQNDILAHPNIKCFVSHNGGLSTQEASYHGVPILGVPFFFDQVLYAEKTIKLGLGRKLS
;
A
#
# COMPACT_ATOMS: atom_id res chain seq x y z
N ASP A 1 6.23 14.14 -4.90
CA ASP A 1 6.28 13.62 -3.52
C ASP A 1 5.00 13.90 -2.73
N ILE A 2 4.69 13.03 -1.76
CA ILE A 2 3.61 13.28 -0.80
C ILE A 2 4.02 14.41 0.16
N SER A 3 3.10 15.33 0.48
CA SER A 3 3.39 16.40 1.44
C SER A 3 3.65 15.84 2.85
N LYS A 4 4.44 16.56 3.65
CA LYS A 4 4.71 16.18 5.06
C LYS A 4 3.41 15.99 5.85
N GLU A 5 2.43 16.85 5.63
CA GLU A 5 1.11 16.76 6.26
C GLU A 5 0.38 15.46 5.91
N ARG A 6 0.32 15.09 4.62
CA ARG A 6 -0.32 13.84 4.17
C ARG A 6 0.43 12.62 4.70
N ARG A 7 1.77 12.64 4.64
CA ARG A 7 2.63 11.59 5.17
C ARG A 7 2.38 11.36 6.67
N ASP A 8 2.36 12.43 7.45
CA ASP A 8 2.12 12.34 8.90
C ASP A 8 0.67 11.89 9.19
N GLY A 9 -0.29 12.26 8.35
CA GLY A 9 -1.66 11.72 8.38
C GLY A 9 -1.73 10.21 8.15
N ILE A 10 -0.99 9.71 7.15
CA ILE A 10 -0.87 8.27 6.85
C ILE A 10 -0.23 7.52 8.02
N LEU A 11 0.86 8.03 8.59
CA LEU A 11 1.50 7.43 9.77
C LEU A 11 0.56 7.34 10.97
N ARG A 12 -0.22 8.39 11.24
CA ARG A 12 -1.25 8.37 12.29
C ARG A 12 -2.32 7.32 12.01
N ALA A 13 -2.75 7.17 10.76
CA ALA A 13 -3.73 6.14 10.38
C ALA A 13 -3.17 4.72 10.60
N PHE A 14 -1.92 4.48 10.18
CA PHE A 14 -1.23 3.20 10.42
C PHE A 14 -1.06 2.88 11.90
N GLY A 15 -0.75 3.86 12.74
CA GLY A 15 -0.61 3.65 14.19
C GLY A 15 -1.92 3.29 14.90
N ARG A 16 -3.08 3.56 14.29
CA ARG A 16 -4.41 3.27 14.86
C ARG A 16 -4.91 1.85 14.56
N ILE A 17 -4.31 1.17 13.58
CA ILE A 17 -4.70 -0.19 13.22
C ILE A 17 -3.85 -1.22 13.96
N LYS A 18 -4.43 -2.39 14.23
CA LYS A 18 -3.76 -3.46 15.01
C LYS A 18 -2.73 -4.24 14.17
N GLN A 19 -2.83 -4.16 12.85
CA GLN A 19 -1.97 -4.88 11.91
C GLN A 19 -0.57 -4.27 11.87
N ARG A 20 0.41 -5.11 11.53
CA ARG A 20 1.76 -4.65 11.20
C ARG A 20 1.76 -4.09 9.78
N VAL A 21 2.41 -2.95 9.58
CA VAL A 21 2.48 -2.27 8.30
C VAL A 21 3.93 -2.30 7.81
N LEU A 22 4.13 -2.82 6.60
CA LEU A 22 5.36 -2.63 5.84
C LEU A 22 5.10 -1.51 4.84
N TRP A 23 5.91 -0.45 4.88
CA TRP A 23 5.76 0.67 3.99
C TRP A 23 7.04 0.93 3.21
N LYS A 24 6.99 0.78 1.88
CA LYS A 24 8.06 1.23 1.01
C LYS A 24 8.05 2.76 0.92
N TYR A 25 9.04 3.42 1.50
CA TYR A 25 9.14 4.88 1.50
C TYR A 25 10.61 5.32 1.57
N GLU A 26 10.96 6.39 0.83
CA GLU A 26 12.35 6.77 0.56
C GLU A 26 12.96 7.72 1.61
N ASP A 27 12.11 8.44 2.36
CA ASP A 27 12.50 9.48 3.28
C ASP A 27 12.99 8.90 4.63
N SER A 28 14.20 9.26 5.02
CA SER A 28 14.81 8.87 6.30
C SER A 28 14.32 9.71 7.48
N ASP A 29 13.70 10.88 7.25
CA ASP A 29 13.39 11.87 8.28
C ASP A 29 12.15 11.52 9.14
N ILE A 30 11.66 10.28 9.03
CA ILE A 30 10.48 9.81 9.76
C ILE A 30 10.78 8.73 10.81
N ALA A 31 12.04 8.31 10.95
CA ALA A 31 12.42 7.21 11.84
C ALA A 31 11.90 7.41 13.27
N ASP A 32 12.06 8.60 13.85
CA ASP A 32 11.63 8.92 15.22
C ASP A 32 10.11 9.08 15.38
N LYS A 33 9.36 9.09 14.26
CA LYS A 33 7.91 9.28 14.21
C LYS A 33 7.16 7.99 13.89
N LEU A 34 7.86 6.87 13.70
CA LEU A 34 7.23 5.62 13.31
C LEU A 34 6.42 5.03 14.47
N PRO A 35 5.12 4.72 14.25
CA PRO A 35 4.37 3.90 15.19
C PRO A 35 5.03 2.52 15.35
N PRO A 36 4.90 1.86 16.52
CA PRO A 36 5.59 0.59 16.81
C PRO A 36 5.20 -0.58 15.89
N ASN A 37 4.04 -0.49 15.23
CA ASN A 37 3.55 -1.48 14.28
C ASN A 37 3.98 -1.19 12.82
N VAL A 38 4.70 -0.10 12.55
CA VAL A 38 5.11 0.31 11.20
C VAL A 38 6.61 0.06 11.01
N ARG A 39 6.97 -0.58 9.90
CA ARG A 39 8.35 -0.66 9.42
C ARG A 39 8.46 -0.01 8.06
N VAL A 40 9.47 0.83 7.89
CA VAL A 40 9.75 1.54 6.64
C VAL A 40 11.03 1.01 6.02
N SER A 41 11.06 0.87 4.71
CA SER A 41 12.27 0.59 3.94
C SER A 41 12.22 1.30 2.59
N LYS A 42 13.37 1.72 2.07
CA LYS A 42 13.46 2.30 0.72
C LYS A 42 13.15 1.28 -0.37
N TRP A 43 13.44 0.01 -0.08
CA TRP A 43 13.23 -1.10 -1.00
C TRP A 43 12.73 -2.35 -0.26
N LEU A 44 11.83 -3.08 -0.89
CA LEU A 44 11.23 -4.31 -0.38
C LEU A 44 10.98 -5.27 -1.56
N PRO A 45 11.16 -6.58 -1.39
CA PRO A 45 10.84 -7.57 -2.42
C PRO A 45 9.32 -7.78 -2.50
N GLN A 46 8.63 -6.92 -3.27
CA GLN A 46 7.16 -6.83 -3.29
C GLN A 46 6.48 -8.18 -3.57
N ASN A 47 6.87 -8.88 -4.64
CA ASN A 47 6.25 -10.14 -5.03
C ASN A 47 6.41 -11.22 -3.94
N ASP A 48 7.59 -11.34 -3.33
CA ASP A 48 7.85 -12.30 -2.25
C ASP A 48 7.06 -11.95 -0.99
N ILE A 49 6.90 -10.66 -0.69
CA ILE A 49 6.05 -10.20 0.40
C ILE A 49 4.59 -10.56 0.10
N LEU A 50 4.10 -10.32 -1.11
CA LEU A 50 2.73 -10.67 -1.49
C LEU A 50 2.46 -12.18 -1.43
N ALA A 51 3.47 -13.02 -1.65
CA ALA A 51 3.40 -14.47 -1.47
C ALA A 51 3.34 -14.91 0.00
N HIS A 52 3.64 -14.02 0.96
CA HIS A 52 3.72 -14.37 2.37
C HIS A 52 2.32 -14.54 3.00
N PRO A 53 2.03 -15.65 3.72
CA PRO A 53 0.66 -15.99 4.18
C PRO A 53 0.04 -15.01 5.18
N ASN A 54 0.86 -14.16 5.80
CA ASN A 54 0.40 -13.14 6.75
C ASN A 54 -0.04 -11.83 6.10
N ILE A 55 0.15 -11.64 4.79
CA ILE A 55 -0.36 -10.44 4.11
C ILE A 55 -1.89 -10.48 4.06
N LYS A 56 -2.49 -9.37 4.49
CA LYS A 56 -3.96 -9.22 4.57
C LYS A 56 -4.52 -8.25 3.56
N CYS A 57 -3.72 -7.27 3.13
CA CYS A 57 -4.12 -6.22 2.21
C CYS A 57 -2.88 -5.57 1.62
N PHE A 58 -2.96 -5.18 0.35
CA PHE A 58 -1.93 -4.40 -0.32
C PHE A 58 -2.46 -2.99 -0.63
N VAL A 59 -1.86 -1.98 0.00
CA VAL A 59 -2.15 -0.58 -0.31
C VAL A 59 -1.27 -0.15 -1.47
N SER A 60 -1.88 0.23 -2.60
CA SER A 60 -1.15 0.46 -3.85
C SER A 60 -1.75 1.60 -4.64
N HIS A 61 -0.96 2.24 -5.48
CA HIS A 61 -1.47 3.20 -6.47
C HIS A 61 -2.17 2.51 -7.66
N ASN A 62 -2.36 1.19 -7.62
CA ASN A 62 -2.96 0.40 -8.71
C ASN A 62 -2.19 0.44 -10.04
N GLY A 63 -0.86 0.50 -10.00
CA GLY A 63 -0.05 0.23 -11.21
C GLY A 63 -0.33 -1.18 -11.76
N GLY A 64 -0.23 -1.35 -13.07
CA GLY A 64 -0.60 -2.60 -13.76
C GLY A 64 0.12 -3.83 -13.22
N LEU A 65 1.47 -3.79 -13.12
CA LEU A 65 2.27 -4.91 -12.61
C LEU A 65 1.95 -5.21 -11.14
N SER A 66 1.93 -4.20 -10.28
CA SER A 66 1.58 -4.37 -8.86
C SER A 66 0.18 -4.94 -8.65
N THR A 67 -0.77 -4.59 -9.53
CA THR A 67 -2.13 -5.15 -9.52
C THR A 67 -2.12 -6.62 -9.93
N GLN A 68 -1.33 -6.99 -10.94
CA GLN A 68 -1.18 -8.39 -11.37
C GLN A 68 -0.56 -9.26 -10.29
N GLU A 69 0.54 -8.83 -9.66
CA GLU A 69 1.19 -9.58 -8.58
C GLU A 69 0.26 -9.83 -7.40
N ALA A 70 -0.45 -8.80 -6.94
CA ALA A 70 -1.39 -8.94 -5.83
C ALA A 70 -2.58 -9.83 -6.19
N SER A 71 -3.09 -9.72 -7.43
CA SER A 71 -4.16 -10.59 -7.92
C SER A 71 -3.71 -12.05 -8.00
N TYR A 72 -2.48 -12.30 -8.45
CA TYR A 72 -1.89 -13.64 -8.56
C TYR A 72 -1.80 -14.32 -7.19
N HIS A 73 -1.37 -13.59 -6.16
CA HIS A 73 -1.27 -14.12 -4.78
C HIS A 73 -2.59 -14.06 -4.00
N GLY A 74 -3.69 -13.64 -4.63
CA GLY A 74 -5.00 -13.55 -3.96
C GLY A 74 -5.05 -12.50 -2.84
N VAL A 75 -4.19 -11.48 -2.89
CA VAL A 75 -4.13 -10.41 -1.89
C VAL A 75 -5.08 -9.27 -2.30
N PRO A 76 -6.04 -8.89 -1.44
CA PRO A 76 -6.95 -7.80 -1.76
C PRO A 76 -6.22 -6.44 -1.79
N ILE A 77 -6.63 -5.57 -2.70
CA ILE A 77 -5.99 -4.28 -2.93
C ILE A 77 -6.82 -3.13 -2.34
N LEU A 78 -6.16 -2.24 -1.59
CA LEU A 78 -6.68 -0.91 -1.27
C LEU A 78 -5.99 0.13 -2.16
N GLY A 79 -6.72 0.61 -3.14
CA GLY A 79 -6.22 1.51 -4.18
C GLY A 79 -6.17 2.97 -3.77
N VAL A 80 -5.06 3.64 -4.09
CA VAL A 80 -4.86 5.09 -3.97
C VAL A 80 -4.32 5.62 -5.31
N PRO A 81 -5.14 5.60 -6.38
CA PRO A 81 -4.68 5.98 -7.71
C PRO A 81 -4.40 7.49 -7.77
N PHE A 82 -3.32 7.87 -8.43
CA PHE A 82 -2.95 9.27 -8.60
C PHE A 82 -3.30 9.78 -10.00
N PHE A 83 -2.87 9.12 -11.07
CA PHE A 83 -3.08 9.58 -12.45
C PHE A 83 -3.15 8.43 -13.47
N PHE A 84 -3.73 8.70 -14.63
CA PHE A 84 -3.71 7.84 -15.83
C PHE A 84 -4.25 6.41 -15.62
N ASP A 85 -3.47 5.40 -16.02
CA ASP A 85 -3.81 3.98 -16.07
C ASP A 85 -4.16 3.42 -14.68
N GLN A 86 -3.61 4.01 -13.63
CA GLN A 86 -3.92 3.69 -12.23
C GLN A 86 -5.41 3.74 -11.92
N VAL A 87 -6.11 4.73 -12.48
CA VAL A 87 -7.56 4.89 -12.28
C VAL A 87 -8.31 3.74 -12.95
N LEU A 88 -7.92 3.38 -14.17
CA LEU A 88 -8.52 2.27 -14.92
C LEU A 88 -8.29 0.93 -14.22
N TYR A 89 -7.07 0.69 -13.73
CA TYR A 89 -6.76 -0.52 -12.97
C TYR A 89 -7.47 -0.57 -11.62
N ALA A 90 -7.61 0.56 -10.91
CA ALA A 90 -8.39 0.63 -9.69
C ALA A 90 -9.87 0.27 -9.94
N GLU A 91 -10.48 0.82 -10.99
CA GLU A 91 -11.85 0.47 -11.37
C GLU A 91 -12.01 -1.00 -11.74
N LYS A 92 -11.06 -1.55 -12.51
CA LYS A 92 -11.05 -2.97 -12.87
C LYS A 92 -10.95 -3.85 -11.62
N THR A 93 -10.06 -3.50 -10.69
CA THR A 93 -9.87 -4.20 -9.42
C THR A 93 -11.16 -4.23 -8.60
N ILE A 94 -11.88 -3.11 -8.53
CA ILE A 94 -13.17 -3.02 -7.83
C ILE A 94 -14.23 -3.87 -8.53
N LYS A 95 -14.35 -3.77 -9.86
CA LYS A 95 -15.34 -4.53 -10.66
C LYS A 95 -15.16 -6.05 -10.52
N LEU A 96 -13.91 -6.50 -10.38
CA LEU A 96 -13.57 -7.91 -10.21
C LEU A 96 -13.68 -8.38 -8.75
N GLY A 97 -14.07 -7.53 -7.79
CA GLY A 97 -14.15 -7.88 -6.37
C GLY A 97 -12.78 -8.06 -5.70
N LEU A 98 -11.70 -7.61 -6.34
CA LEU A 98 -10.31 -7.78 -5.89
C LEU A 98 -9.87 -6.69 -4.91
N GLY A 99 -10.69 -5.66 -4.67
CA GLY A 99 -10.29 -4.55 -3.83
C GLY A 99 -11.29 -3.39 -3.73
N ARG A 100 -10.84 -2.33 -3.07
CA ARG A 100 -11.54 -1.03 -2.91
C ARG A 100 -10.57 0.10 -3.25
N LYS A 101 -11.06 1.32 -3.51
CA LYS A 101 -10.22 2.52 -3.61
C LYS A 101 -10.56 3.51 -2.51
N LEU A 102 -9.58 4.27 -2.04
CA LEU A 102 -9.80 5.46 -1.24
C LEU A 102 -10.27 6.58 -2.18
N SER A 103 -11.37 7.23 -1.79
CA SER A 103 -11.98 8.38 -2.46
C SER A 103 -11.50 9.69 -1.87
#